data_AF-A0AA39A2Y7-F1
#
_entry.id   AF-A0AA39A2Y7-F1
#
_cell.length_a   1.000
_cell.length_b   1.000
_cell.length_c   1.000
_cell.angle_alpha   90.00
_cell.angle_beta   90.00
_cell.angle_gamma   90.00
#
_symmetry.space_group_name_H-M   'P 1'
#
loop_
_entity.id
_entity.type
_entity.pdbx_description
1 polymer ?
#
loop_
_entity_poly.entity_id
_entity_poly.type
_entity_poly.pdbx_seq_one_letter_code
_entity_poly.pdbx_strand_id
1 'polypeptide(L)'
;MLADFYNWNRVKIRYCDGASFSGDSQNEAKKLYFRGQRIWLAAMKDLMSKGMHYANQALLSGCSAGGLAATLHCDEFRELFPRTTRVKCLSDAGLFLDVIDVSGGRALRHMFGGVVRLQQVGKMLPQACTSRLDPTLCFFPQHLIPLTKTPLFLLNAAYDSWQVLSSLAPPSADPHGYWQKCRLNYAHCSSSQIQFLQDIRKQMLNAVGGFSGSKRNGLFINSCFAHCQTERQDTWFAHNSPRIGNKGIAQSVGDWYFDRAEVKGIGCPYPCDKTCHNLVFRQEFLGT
;
A
#
# COMPACT_ATOMS: atom_id res chain seq x y z
N MET A 1 16.99 -8.32 -5.82
CA MET A 1 17.32 -8.47 -4.39
C MET A 1 18.32 -7.40 -4.00
N LEU A 2 18.09 -6.69 -2.90
CA LEU A 2 19.10 -5.82 -2.26
C LEU A 2 20.22 -6.63 -1.62
N ALA A 3 21.40 -6.02 -1.52
CA ALA A 3 22.51 -6.49 -0.69
C ALA A 3 22.20 -6.58 0.82
N ASP A 4 21.14 -5.92 1.33
CA ASP A 4 20.81 -5.96 2.77
C ASP A 4 19.92 -7.16 3.18
N PHE A 5 19.07 -7.66 2.28
CA PHE A 5 18.08 -8.71 2.58
C PHE A 5 18.28 -10.00 1.77
N TYR A 6 19.34 -10.10 0.96
CA TYR A 6 19.56 -11.23 0.05
C TYR A 6 19.62 -12.59 0.79
N ASN A 7 20.18 -12.61 2.00
CA ASN A 7 20.38 -13.83 2.78
C ASN A 7 19.28 -14.09 3.82
N TRP A 8 18.14 -13.42 3.73
CA TRP A 8 17.03 -13.63 4.65
C TRP A 8 16.18 -14.83 4.24
N ASN A 9 15.55 -15.46 5.23
CA ASN A 9 14.40 -16.34 4.99
C ASN A 9 13.28 -15.53 4.33
N ARG A 10 12.75 -16.05 3.22
CA ARG A 10 11.74 -15.37 2.42
C ARG A 10 10.48 -16.21 2.34
N VAL A 11 9.35 -15.58 2.64
CA VAL A 11 8.04 -16.23 2.65
C VAL A 11 7.08 -15.37 1.84
N LYS A 12 6.28 -16.00 0.98
CA LYS A 12 5.19 -15.33 0.24
C LYS A 12 3.86 -15.97 0.62
N ILE A 13 3.00 -15.21 1.28
CA ILE A 13 1.63 -15.63 1.59
C ILE A 13 0.75 -15.20 0.41
N ARG A 14 0.07 -16.17 -0.22
CA ARG A 14 -0.75 -15.89 -1.40
C ARG A 14 -2.05 -15.21 -1.00
N TYR A 15 -2.31 -14.06 -1.59
CA TYR A 15 -3.57 -13.34 -1.41
C TYR A 15 -4.73 -14.09 -2.06
N CYS A 16 -5.73 -14.48 -1.27
CA CYS A 16 -6.87 -15.27 -1.73
C CYS A 16 -8.18 -14.99 -0.98
N ASP A 17 -8.24 -13.97 -0.12
CA ASP A 17 -9.41 -13.64 0.68
C ASP A 17 -10.20 -12.43 0.16
N GLY A 18 -9.55 -11.48 -0.52
CA GLY A 18 -10.21 -10.32 -1.11
C GLY A 18 -10.41 -9.12 -0.16
N ALA A 19 -9.89 -9.17 1.07
CA ALA A 19 -9.94 -8.04 2.02
C ALA A 19 -8.64 -7.87 2.81
N SER A 20 -7.49 -7.94 2.12
CA SER A 20 -6.17 -7.69 2.74
C SER A 20 -5.92 -8.53 4.01
N PHE A 21 -6.38 -9.78 4.02
CA PHE A 21 -6.32 -10.69 5.16
C PHE A 21 -7.13 -10.29 6.40
N SER A 22 -8.17 -9.47 6.25
CA SER A 22 -8.95 -8.93 7.39
C SER A 22 -10.42 -9.34 7.43
N GLY A 23 -10.89 -10.15 6.48
CA GLY A 23 -12.26 -10.68 6.46
C GLY A 23 -12.42 -11.98 7.28
N ASP A 24 -13.58 -12.15 7.94
CA ASP A 24 -14.03 -13.46 8.45
C ASP A 24 -15.56 -13.59 8.35
N SER A 25 -16.04 -14.06 7.20
CA SER A 25 -17.46 -14.29 6.94
C SER A 25 -17.65 -15.19 5.72
N GLN A 26 -18.90 -15.46 5.34
CA GLN A 26 -19.21 -16.29 4.18
C GLN A 26 -20.51 -15.86 3.52
N ASN A 27 -20.62 -16.15 2.23
CA ASN A 27 -21.88 -16.16 1.50
C ASN A 27 -22.16 -17.60 1.08
N GLU A 28 -22.98 -18.30 1.88
CA GLU A 28 -23.31 -19.71 1.68
C GLU A 28 -24.02 -19.96 0.35
N ALA A 29 -24.97 -19.11 -0.01
CA ALA A 29 -25.72 -19.21 -1.25
C ALA A 29 -24.82 -19.14 -2.50
N LYS A 30 -23.74 -18.36 -2.44
CA LYS A 30 -22.74 -18.24 -3.52
C LYS A 30 -21.52 -19.13 -3.32
N LYS A 31 -21.47 -19.92 -2.24
CA LYS A 31 -20.32 -20.75 -1.84
C LYS A 31 -19.01 -19.96 -1.78
N LEU A 32 -19.08 -18.71 -1.30
CA LEU A 32 -17.91 -17.85 -1.14
C LEU A 32 -17.51 -17.80 0.34
N TYR A 33 -16.21 -18.00 0.59
CA TYR A 33 -15.63 -18.00 1.93
C TYR A 33 -14.59 -16.89 2.04
N PHE A 34 -14.89 -15.90 2.87
CA PHE A 34 -13.98 -14.79 3.16
C PHE A 34 -13.25 -15.13 4.45
N ARG A 35 -11.99 -15.59 4.32
CA ARG A 35 -11.22 -16.20 5.41
C ARG A 35 -9.91 -15.46 5.71
N GLY A 36 -9.81 -14.20 5.31
CA GLY A 36 -8.60 -13.39 5.43
C GLY A 36 -7.94 -13.49 6.80
N GLN A 37 -8.68 -13.16 7.87
CA GLN A 37 -8.12 -13.17 9.23
C GLN A 37 -7.69 -14.58 9.65
N ARG A 38 -8.48 -15.60 9.27
CA ARG A 38 -8.14 -17.00 9.60
C ARG A 38 -6.90 -17.48 8.86
N ILE A 39 -6.76 -17.13 7.58
CA ILE A 39 -5.60 -17.45 6.76
C ILE A 39 -4.36 -16.77 7.36
N TRP A 40 -4.46 -15.50 7.75
CA TRP A 40 -3.38 -14.78 8.43
C TRP A 40 -2.93 -15.49 9.70
N LEU A 41 -3.85 -15.75 10.62
CA LEU A 41 -3.55 -16.42 11.90
C LEU A 41 -2.94 -17.82 11.69
N ALA A 42 -3.49 -18.60 10.76
CA ALA A 42 -2.98 -19.93 10.46
C ALA A 42 -1.57 -19.89 9.85
N ALA A 43 -1.34 -18.97 8.90
CA ALA A 43 -0.04 -18.79 8.28
C ALA A 43 1.02 -18.33 9.31
N MET A 44 0.69 -17.34 10.15
CA MET A 44 1.60 -16.88 11.20
C MET A 44 1.94 -18.02 12.18
N LYS A 45 0.95 -18.78 12.64
CA LYS A 45 1.16 -19.92 13.53
C LYS A 45 2.08 -20.98 12.91
N ASP A 46 1.84 -21.34 11.65
CA ASP A 46 2.66 -22.32 10.92
C ASP A 46 4.10 -21.83 10.75
N LEU A 47 4.29 -20.57 10.33
CA LEU A 47 5.63 -19.98 10.18
C LEU A 47 6.39 -19.89 11.50
N MET A 48 5.71 -19.52 12.59
CA MET A 48 6.28 -19.54 13.94
C MET A 48 6.79 -20.93 14.28
N SER A 49 6.01 -21.99 14.01
CA SER A 49 6.43 -23.38 14.24
C SER A 49 7.62 -23.82 13.37
N LYS A 50 7.78 -23.24 12.18
CA LYS A 50 8.87 -23.53 11.22
C LYS A 50 10.14 -22.71 11.47
N GLY A 51 10.28 -22.13 12.66
CA GLY A 51 11.49 -21.45 13.10
C GLY A 51 11.46 -19.92 13.01
N MET A 52 10.36 -19.32 12.54
CA MET A 52 10.24 -17.85 12.55
C MET A 52 10.34 -17.29 13.98
N HIS A 53 9.92 -18.05 15.00
CA HIS A 53 10.02 -17.62 16.40
C HIS A 53 11.46 -17.42 16.91
N TYR A 54 12.47 -17.98 16.24
CA TYR A 54 13.89 -17.76 16.55
C TYR A 54 14.47 -16.52 15.85
N ALA A 55 13.68 -15.79 15.07
CA ALA A 55 14.18 -14.63 14.33
C ALA A 55 14.58 -13.48 15.27
N ASN A 56 15.78 -12.95 15.07
CA ASN A 56 16.23 -11.71 15.71
C ASN A 56 15.75 -10.45 14.95
N GLN A 57 15.36 -10.64 13.68
CA GLN A 57 14.92 -9.60 12.77
C GLN A 57 13.76 -10.12 11.92
N ALA A 58 12.68 -9.34 11.80
CA ALA A 58 11.53 -9.68 10.97
C ALA A 58 10.98 -8.43 10.27
N LEU A 59 10.62 -8.59 8.99
CA LEU A 59 10.00 -7.55 8.19
C LEU A 59 8.71 -8.11 7.58
N LEU A 60 7.58 -7.52 7.95
CA LEU A 60 6.31 -7.77 7.25
C LEU A 60 6.22 -6.82 6.06
N SER A 61 6.18 -7.34 4.85
CA SER A 61 6.02 -6.52 3.66
C SER A 61 4.91 -7.03 2.75
N GLY A 62 4.34 -6.11 1.98
CA GLY A 62 3.43 -6.46 0.91
C GLY A 62 3.20 -5.28 -0.04
N CYS A 63 2.69 -5.60 -1.22
CA CYS A 63 2.26 -4.60 -2.20
C CYS A 63 0.73 -4.52 -2.31
N SER A 64 0.17 -3.33 -2.55
CA SER A 64 -1.22 -3.12 -2.97
C SER A 64 -2.17 -3.57 -1.85
N ALA A 65 -3.09 -4.48 -2.11
CA ALA A 65 -3.87 -5.15 -1.05
C ALA A 65 -2.96 -5.79 0.03
N GLY A 66 -1.78 -6.30 -0.33
CA GLY A 66 -0.78 -6.79 0.61
C GLY A 66 -0.03 -5.67 1.37
N GLY A 67 0.10 -4.47 0.80
CA GLY A 67 0.65 -3.30 1.50
C GLY A 67 -0.34 -2.76 2.52
N LEU A 68 -1.62 -2.73 2.16
CA LEU A 68 -2.72 -2.50 3.10
C LEU A 68 -2.72 -3.56 4.21
N ALA A 69 -2.57 -4.85 3.87
CA ALA A 69 -2.43 -5.91 4.87
C ALA A 69 -1.22 -5.71 5.80
N ALA A 70 -0.06 -5.31 5.25
CA ALA A 70 1.12 -5.00 6.04
C ALA A 70 0.91 -3.84 7.02
N THR A 71 -0.01 -2.92 6.72
CA THR A 71 -0.41 -1.84 7.64
C THR A 71 -1.38 -2.36 8.69
N LEU A 72 -2.43 -3.06 8.28
CA LEU A 72 -3.49 -3.61 9.15
C LEU A 72 -2.94 -4.57 10.21
N HIS A 73 -2.05 -5.47 9.80
CA HIS A 73 -1.53 -6.53 10.65
C HIS A 73 -0.15 -6.22 11.25
N CYS A 74 0.35 -4.99 11.11
CA CYS A 74 1.72 -4.66 11.53
C CYS A 74 1.94 -4.90 13.03
N ASP A 75 1.00 -4.42 13.86
CA ASP A 75 1.09 -4.57 15.31
C ASP A 75 0.83 -6.03 15.74
N GLU A 76 -0.13 -6.73 15.11
CA GLU A 76 -0.34 -8.18 15.34
C GLU A 76 0.93 -8.99 15.03
N PHE A 77 1.60 -8.68 13.92
CA PHE A 77 2.86 -9.33 13.55
C PHE A 77 3.97 -9.04 14.56
N ARG A 78 4.07 -7.79 15.05
CA ARG A 78 5.02 -7.42 16.10
C ARG A 78 4.79 -8.23 17.37
N GLU A 79 3.56 -8.47 17.75
CA GLU A 79 3.20 -9.17 19.00
C GLU A 79 3.59 -10.65 19.02
N LEU A 80 3.83 -11.26 17.87
CA LEU A 80 4.32 -12.65 17.79
C LEU A 80 5.74 -12.84 18.34
N PHE A 81 6.54 -11.77 18.43
CA PHE A 81 7.96 -11.84 18.77
C PHE A 81 8.29 -11.22 20.13
N PRO A 82 9.34 -11.69 20.82
CA PRO A 82 9.87 -11.04 22.01
C PRO A 82 10.20 -9.56 21.80
N ARG A 83 10.29 -8.80 22.90
CA ARG A 83 10.66 -7.37 22.85
C ARG A 83 12.05 -7.11 22.23
N THR A 84 12.94 -8.09 22.33
CA THR A 84 14.31 -8.05 21.79
C THR A 84 14.39 -8.22 20.27
N THR A 85 13.40 -8.85 19.63
CA THR A 85 13.35 -8.99 18.18
C THR A 85 13.06 -7.65 17.53
N ARG A 86 13.87 -7.28 16.54
CA ARG A 86 13.60 -6.12 15.68
C ARG A 86 12.52 -6.50 14.67
N VAL A 87 11.32 -5.94 14.84
CA VAL A 87 10.22 -6.12 13.89
C VAL A 87 9.82 -4.76 13.32
N LYS A 88 9.70 -4.69 11.99
CA LYS A 88 9.20 -3.51 11.28
C LYS A 88 8.28 -3.95 10.13
N CYS A 89 7.53 -3.03 9.55
CA CYS A 89 6.62 -3.30 8.43
C CYS A 89 6.88 -2.38 7.25
N LEU A 90 6.66 -2.88 6.03
CA LEU A 90 6.78 -2.12 4.78
C LEU A 90 5.48 -2.25 3.98
N SER A 91 4.79 -1.12 3.82
CA SER A 91 3.62 -1.01 2.95
C SER A 91 4.04 -0.36 1.63
N ASP A 92 4.04 -1.15 0.55
CA ASP A 92 4.31 -0.70 -0.82
C ASP A 92 2.98 -0.54 -1.57
N ALA A 93 2.72 0.64 -2.14
CA ALA A 93 1.50 0.93 -2.88
C ALA A 93 0.20 0.59 -2.11
N GLY A 94 0.28 0.55 -0.78
CA GLY A 94 -0.83 0.21 0.11
C GLY A 94 -1.52 1.43 0.71
N LEU A 95 -1.02 2.64 0.46
CA LEU A 95 -1.61 3.91 0.92
C LEU A 95 -2.74 4.34 -0.02
N PHE A 96 -3.82 3.56 -0.04
CA PHE A 96 -5.05 3.95 -0.71
C PHE A 96 -5.69 5.16 -0.01
N LEU A 97 -6.09 6.17 -0.77
CA LEU A 97 -6.73 7.36 -0.22
C LEU A 97 -8.22 7.39 -0.54
N ASP A 98 -8.99 7.81 0.45
CA ASP A 98 -10.41 8.11 0.30
C ASP A 98 -10.59 9.55 -0.19
N VAL A 99 -10.52 9.71 -1.51
CA VAL A 99 -10.61 10.99 -2.21
C VAL A 99 -11.77 11.01 -3.20
N ILE A 100 -12.08 12.20 -3.69
CA ILE A 100 -13.10 12.42 -4.71
C ILE A 100 -12.55 11.94 -6.07
N ASP A 101 -13.35 11.19 -6.80
CA ASP A 101 -13.05 10.72 -8.15
C ASP A 101 -13.43 11.78 -9.22
N VAL A 102 -13.14 11.50 -10.49
CA VAL A 102 -13.31 12.47 -11.60
C VAL A 102 -14.78 12.81 -11.89
N SER A 103 -15.73 12.06 -11.34
CA SER A 103 -17.18 12.36 -11.43
C SER A 103 -17.68 13.22 -10.27
N GLY A 104 -16.85 13.53 -9.27
CA GLY A 104 -17.27 14.14 -8.01
C GLY A 104 -17.73 13.12 -6.95
N GLY A 105 -17.70 11.82 -7.28
CA GLY A 105 -18.08 10.72 -6.40
C GLY A 105 -16.93 10.23 -5.50
N ARG A 106 -17.12 9.08 -4.87
CA ARG A 106 -16.09 8.38 -4.08
C ARG A 106 -16.08 6.88 -4.39
N ALA A 107 -15.77 6.53 -5.64
CA ALA A 107 -15.79 5.15 -6.14
C ALA A 107 -15.07 4.15 -5.23
N LEU A 108 -13.87 4.49 -4.74
CA LEU A 108 -13.12 3.60 -3.85
C LEU A 108 -13.75 3.44 -2.47
N ARG A 109 -14.38 4.49 -1.92
CA ARG A 109 -15.14 4.38 -0.66
C ARG A 109 -16.31 3.43 -0.82
N HIS A 110 -17.01 3.48 -1.97
CA HIS A 110 -18.09 2.54 -2.26
C HIS A 110 -17.56 1.09 -2.40
N MET A 111 -16.45 0.90 -3.11
CA MET A 111 -15.79 -0.40 -3.24
C MET A 111 -15.38 -0.97 -1.88
N PHE A 112 -14.65 -0.19 -1.08
CA PHE A 112 -14.22 -0.59 0.26
C PHE A 112 -15.41 -0.84 1.19
N GLY A 113 -16.49 -0.04 1.09
CA GLY A 113 -17.70 -0.29 1.86
C GLY A 113 -18.36 -1.62 1.49
N GLY A 114 -18.31 -2.01 0.22
CA GLY A 114 -18.72 -3.34 -0.24
C GLY A 114 -17.89 -4.44 0.40
N VAL A 115 -16.55 -4.32 0.36
CA VAL A 115 -15.62 -5.28 0.98
C VAL A 115 -15.85 -5.40 2.48
N VAL A 116 -15.92 -4.27 3.19
CA VAL A 116 -16.08 -4.23 4.65
C VAL A 116 -17.40 -4.86 5.09
N ARG A 117 -18.51 -4.57 4.39
CA ARG A 117 -19.81 -5.18 4.69
C ARG A 117 -19.86 -6.66 4.33
N LEU A 118 -19.47 -7.01 3.11
CA LEU A 118 -19.56 -8.38 2.59
C LEU A 118 -18.68 -9.33 3.40
N GLN A 119 -17.45 -8.91 3.72
CA GLN A 119 -16.46 -9.74 4.38
C GLN A 119 -16.44 -9.58 5.91
N GLN A 120 -17.28 -8.70 6.46
CA GLN A 120 -17.35 -8.34 7.89
C GLN A 120 -16.02 -7.85 8.49
N VAL A 121 -15.23 -7.16 7.67
CA VAL A 121 -13.88 -6.66 8.04
C VAL A 121 -13.91 -5.76 9.27
N GLY A 122 -15.01 -5.02 9.48
CA GLY A 122 -15.14 -4.09 10.60
C GLY A 122 -14.88 -4.70 11.98
N LYS A 123 -15.08 -6.02 12.15
CA LYS A 123 -14.80 -6.76 13.39
C LYS A 123 -13.30 -6.91 13.68
N MET A 124 -12.45 -6.82 12.65
CA MET A 124 -11.01 -6.99 12.72
C MET A 124 -10.25 -5.65 12.69
N LEU A 125 -10.96 -4.53 12.50
CA LEU A 125 -10.34 -3.21 12.48
C LEU A 125 -10.09 -2.67 13.89
N PRO A 126 -9.09 -1.80 14.09
CA PRO A 126 -8.78 -1.23 15.39
C PRO A 126 -9.99 -0.52 16.02
N GLN A 127 -10.33 -0.90 17.26
CA GLN A 127 -11.42 -0.28 18.02
C GLN A 127 -11.22 1.24 18.21
N ALA A 128 -9.95 1.68 18.31
CA ALA A 128 -9.59 3.09 18.38
C ALA A 128 -10.06 3.91 17.15
N CYS A 129 -10.30 3.25 16.01
CA CYS A 129 -10.90 3.86 14.84
C CYS A 129 -12.42 3.64 14.78
N THR A 130 -12.87 2.38 14.87
CA THR A 130 -14.28 2.01 14.64
C THR A 130 -15.25 2.52 15.71
N SER A 131 -14.75 2.91 16.88
CA SER A 131 -15.54 3.61 17.90
C SER A 131 -15.88 5.07 17.54
N ARG A 132 -15.22 5.65 16.53
CA ARG A 132 -15.35 7.07 16.14
C ARG A 132 -15.78 7.27 14.70
N LEU A 133 -15.44 6.33 13.82
CA LEU A 133 -15.67 6.41 12.38
C LEU A 133 -16.37 5.15 11.86
N ASP A 134 -17.03 5.29 10.72
CA ASP A 134 -17.58 4.15 9.99
C ASP A 134 -16.47 3.12 9.68
N PRO A 135 -16.70 1.81 9.84
CA PRO A 135 -15.71 0.78 9.56
C PRO A 135 -15.13 0.85 8.14
N THR A 136 -15.86 1.36 7.15
CA THR A 136 -15.36 1.59 5.79
C THR A 136 -14.21 2.58 5.79
N LEU A 137 -14.32 3.67 6.56
CA LEU A 137 -13.25 4.67 6.68
C LEU A 137 -12.05 4.07 7.41
N CYS A 138 -12.28 3.26 8.44
CA CYS A 138 -11.22 2.58 9.17
C CYS A 138 -10.45 1.55 8.34
N PHE A 139 -10.96 1.12 7.19
CA PHE A 139 -10.22 0.27 6.27
C PHE A 139 -9.24 1.06 5.38
N PHE A 140 -9.38 2.38 5.30
CA PHE A 140 -8.42 3.22 4.59
C PHE A 140 -7.16 3.48 5.45
N PRO A 141 -5.95 3.27 4.90
CA PRO A 141 -4.69 3.44 5.64
C PRO A 141 -4.52 4.82 6.27
N GLN A 142 -5.06 5.88 5.66
CA GLN A 142 -5.02 7.24 6.21
C GLN A 142 -5.56 7.35 7.66
N HIS A 143 -6.44 6.43 8.07
CA HIS A 143 -6.99 6.34 9.43
C HIS A 143 -6.28 5.29 10.30
N LEU A 144 -5.43 4.44 9.72
CA LEU A 144 -4.73 3.34 10.39
C LEU A 144 -3.27 3.67 10.73
N ILE A 145 -2.56 4.34 9.82
CA ILE A 145 -1.15 4.69 10.01
C ILE A 145 -0.89 5.55 11.26
N PRO A 146 -1.79 6.44 11.73
CA PRO A 146 -1.56 7.16 12.99
C PRO A 146 -1.74 6.28 14.23
N LEU A 147 -2.43 5.14 14.11
CA LEU A 147 -2.72 4.21 15.21
C LEU A 147 -1.66 3.10 15.32
N THR A 148 -0.90 2.87 14.26
CA THR A 148 0.13 1.81 14.21
C THR A 148 1.30 2.16 15.12
N LYS A 149 1.63 1.26 16.05
CA LYS A 149 2.69 1.48 17.06
C LYS A 149 4.06 1.02 16.58
N THR A 150 4.06 -0.06 15.80
CA THR A 150 5.26 -0.69 15.23
C THR A 150 5.83 0.18 14.12
N PRO A 151 7.18 0.31 14.01
CA PRO A 151 7.79 1.09 12.94
C PRO A 151 7.31 0.62 11.56
N LEU A 152 6.74 1.55 10.81
CA LEU A 152 6.19 1.32 9.47
C LEU A 152 6.95 2.17 8.46
N PHE A 153 7.24 1.60 7.30
CA PHE A 153 7.72 2.31 6.12
C PHE A 153 6.62 2.36 5.07
N LEU A 154 6.31 3.57 4.60
CA LEU A 154 5.38 3.77 3.48
C LEU A 154 6.19 4.03 2.21
N LEU A 155 6.13 3.10 1.28
CA LEU A 155 6.57 3.27 -0.09
C LEU A 155 5.32 3.47 -0.96
N ASN A 156 5.19 4.62 -1.60
CA ASN A 156 4.04 4.85 -2.47
C ASN A 156 4.41 5.74 -3.65
N ALA A 157 3.85 5.47 -4.82
CA ALA A 157 3.85 6.45 -5.89
C ALA A 157 2.86 7.57 -5.55
N ALA A 158 3.24 8.83 -5.73
CA ALA A 158 2.32 9.96 -5.59
C ALA A 158 1.17 9.90 -6.62
N TYR A 159 1.44 9.28 -7.77
CA TYR A 159 0.49 9.05 -8.86
C TYR A 159 0.30 7.54 -9.06
N ASP A 160 -0.12 6.85 -7.99
CA ASP A 160 -0.33 5.41 -8.00
C ASP A 160 -1.27 5.00 -9.15
N SER A 161 -0.74 4.22 -10.09
CA SER A 161 -1.45 3.93 -11.33
C SER A 161 -2.69 3.06 -11.11
N TRP A 162 -2.68 2.20 -10.09
CA TRP A 162 -3.86 1.43 -9.73
C TRP A 162 -4.94 2.35 -9.15
N GLN A 163 -4.57 3.29 -8.28
CA GLN A 163 -5.55 4.25 -7.75
C GLN A 163 -6.11 5.15 -8.87
N VAL A 164 -5.31 5.57 -9.85
CA VAL A 164 -5.82 6.30 -11.02
C VAL A 164 -6.84 5.47 -11.80
N LEU A 165 -6.54 4.19 -12.07
CA LEU A 165 -7.40 3.30 -12.86
C LEU A 165 -8.67 2.87 -12.13
N SER A 166 -8.56 2.49 -10.86
CA SER A 166 -9.59 1.76 -10.11
C SER A 166 -10.39 2.65 -9.17
N SER A 167 -9.86 3.83 -8.81
CA SER A 167 -10.47 4.74 -7.84
C SER A 167 -10.80 6.10 -8.45
N LEU A 168 -9.81 6.77 -9.05
CA LEU A 168 -9.98 8.16 -9.49
C LEU A 168 -10.72 8.26 -10.82
N ALA A 169 -10.41 7.41 -11.78
CA ALA A 169 -11.04 7.41 -13.11
C ALA A 169 -11.47 6.01 -13.58
N PRO A 170 -12.21 5.23 -12.77
CA PRO A 170 -12.81 3.99 -13.26
C PRO A 170 -13.84 4.28 -14.36
N PRO A 171 -14.16 3.32 -15.24
CA PRO A 171 -15.16 3.51 -16.30
C PRO A 171 -16.51 4.04 -15.79
N SER A 172 -16.92 3.67 -14.58
CA SER A 172 -18.16 4.16 -13.96
C SER A 172 -18.13 5.64 -13.58
N ALA A 173 -16.95 6.23 -13.36
CA ALA A 173 -16.77 7.65 -13.05
C ALA A 173 -16.37 8.48 -14.28
N ASP A 174 -15.99 7.84 -15.39
CA ASP A 174 -15.64 8.49 -16.66
C ASP A 174 -16.47 7.93 -17.83
N PRO A 175 -17.82 8.08 -17.81
CA PRO A 175 -18.70 7.46 -18.80
C PRO A 175 -18.48 8.00 -20.23
N HIS A 176 -17.89 9.19 -20.35
CA HIS A 176 -17.58 9.82 -21.64
C HIS A 176 -16.13 9.57 -22.10
N GLY A 177 -15.32 8.86 -21.32
CA GLY A 177 -13.96 8.44 -21.71
C GLY A 177 -12.91 9.56 -21.74
N TYR A 178 -13.14 10.68 -21.05
CA TYR A 178 -12.20 11.80 -21.00
C TYR A 178 -10.84 11.41 -20.39
N TRP A 179 -10.85 10.48 -19.44
CA TRP A 179 -9.67 9.97 -18.74
C TRP A 179 -9.11 8.70 -19.35
N GLN A 180 -9.81 8.06 -20.30
CA GLN A 180 -9.44 6.75 -20.85
C GLN A 180 -7.98 6.68 -21.30
N LYS A 181 -7.51 7.66 -22.08
CA LYS A 181 -6.11 7.69 -22.56
C LYS A 181 -5.13 8.00 -21.44
N CYS A 182 -5.44 8.97 -20.58
CA CYS A 182 -4.59 9.41 -19.47
C CYS A 182 -4.36 8.30 -18.43
N ARG A 183 -5.43 7.60 -18.01
CA ARG A 183 -5.32 6.53 -17.00
C ARG A 183 -4.55 5.30 -17.51
N LEU A 184 -4.51 5.09 -18.82
CA LEU A 184 -3.75 4.02 -19.46
C LEU A 184 -2.29 4.42 -19.73
N ASN A 185 -2.05 5.68 -20.06
CA ASN A 185 -0.73 6.22 -20.33
C ASN A 185 -0.66 7.68 -19.85
N TYR A 186 0.16 7.92 -18.83
CA TYR A 186 0.35 9.25 -18.24
C TYR A 186 0.79 10.32 -19.26
N ALA A 187 1.47 9.92 -20.34
CA ALA A 187 1.92 10.82 -21.39
C ALA A 187 0.75 11.43 -22.20
N HIS A 188 -0.45 10.86 -22.09
CA HIS A 188 -1.67 11.38 -22.72
C HIS A 188 -2.55 12.19 -21.79
N CYS A 189 -2.11 12.44 -20.55
CA CYS A 189 -2.84 13.32 -19.64
C CYS A 189 -2.73 14.77 -20.09
N SER A 190 -3.85 15.47 -20.15
CA SER A 190 -3.87 16.93 -20.33
C SER A 190 -3.31 17.64 -19.09
N SER A 191 -2.98 18.94 -19.23
CA SER A 191 -2.56 19.75 -18.09
C SER A 191 -3.58 19.79 -16.95
N SER A 192 -4.89 19.78 -17.27
CA SER A 192 -5.95 19.74 -16.25
C SER A 192 -6.03 18.39 -15.54
N GLN A 193 -5.82 17.28 -16.26
CA GLN A 193 -5.76 15.95 -15.66
C GLN A 193 -4.55 15.79 -14.75
N ILE A 194 -3.38 16.27 -15.19
CA ILE A 194 -2.19 16.32 -14.33
C ILE A 194 -2.46 17.18 -13.10
N GLN A 195 -3.08 18.36 -13.25
CA GLN A 195 -3.41 19.22 -12.12
C GLN A 195 -4.31 18.52 -11.10
N PHE A 196 -5.35 17.80 -11.55
CA PHE A 196 -6.19 16.98 -10.66
C PHE A 196 -5.36 15.94 -9.90
N LEU A 197 -4.45 15.23 -10.58
CA LEU A 197 -3.56 14.26 -9.94
C LEU A 197 -2.58 14.92 -8.95
N GLN A 198 -2.14 16.16 -9.23
CA GLN A 198 -1.33 16.94 -8.29
C GLN A 198 -2.09 17.28 -7.01
N ASP A 199 -3.39 17.57 -7.12
CA ASP A 199 -4.22 17.86 -5.95
C ASP A 199 -4.48 16.60 -5.12
N ILE A 200 -4.57 15.43 -5.74
CA ILE A 200 -4.56 14.14 -5.01
C ILE A 200 -3.21 13.92 -4.32
N ARG A 201 -2.08 14.21 -4.97
CA ARG A 201 -0.75 14.16 -4.32
C ARG A 201 -0.70 15.05 -3.08
N LYS A 202 -1.24 16.28 -3.12
CA LYS A 202 -1.30 17.15 -1.93
C LYS A 202 -2.10 16.50 -0.80
N GLN A 203 -3.24 15.88 -1.11
CA GLN A 203 -4.02 15.14 -0.13
C GLN A 203 -3.25 13.95 0.47
N MET A 204 -2.50 13.22 -0.35
CA MET A 204 -1.60 12.15 0.13
C MET A 204 -0.59 12.67 1.14
N LEU A 205 0.10 13.77 0.80
CA LEU A 205 1.13 14.36 1.67
C LEU A 205 0.54 14.89 2.97
N ASN A 206 -0.66 15.48 2.93
CA ASN A 206 -1.37 15.89 4.14
C ASN A 206 -1.73 14.68 5.01
N ALA A 207 -2.22 13.59 4.43
CA ALA A 207 -2.59 12.37 5.16
C ALA A 207 -1.40 11.72 5.89
N VAL A 208 -0.20 11.77 5.31
CA VAL A 208 1.01 11.23 5.93
C VAL A 208 1.77 12.25 6.79
N GLY A 209 1.31 13.50 6.89
CA GLY A 209 2.01 14.57 7.61
C GLY A 209 2.30 14.21 9.07
N GLY A 210 1.28 13.80 9.83
CA GLY A 210 1.45 13.37 11.22
C GLY A 210 2.29 12.10 11.36
N PHE A 211 2.09 11.13 10.46
CA PHE A 211 2.89 9.89 10.40
C PHE A 211 4.39 10.17 10.19
N SER A 212 4.69 11.16 9.36
CA SER A 212 6.06 11.54 9.00
C SER A 212 6.85 12.11 10.18
N GLY A 213 6.18 12.68 11.20
CA GLY A 213 6.84 13.27 12.37
C GLY A 213 7.54 12.27 13.29
N SER A 214 7.19 10.99 13.23
CA SER A 214 7.88 9.93 13.98
C SER A 214 9.21 9.57 13.32
N LYS A 215 10.32 9.71 14.05
CA LYS A 215 11.67 9.30 13.60
C LYS A 215 11.79 7.80 13.31
N ARG A 216 10.94 6.97 13.93
CA ARG A 216 10.93 5.51 13.75
C ARG A 216 10.28 5.09 12.43
N ASN A 217 9.40 5.93 11.87
CA ASN A 217 8.70 5.62 10.63
C ASN A 217 9.52 6.04 9.42
N GLY A 218 9.35 5.34 8.31
CA GLY A 218 9.99 5.67 7.04
C GLY A 218 8.97 6.08 5.97
N LEU A 219 9.40 6.93 5.05
CA LEU A 219 8.56 7.41 3.95
C LEU A 219 9.41 7.53 2.68
N PHE A 220 8.91 6.97 1.58
CA PHE A 220 9.44 7.18 0.24
C PHE A 220 8.27 7.35 -0.73
N ILE A 221 7.91 8.60 -1.00
CA ILE A 221 6.87 8.98 -1.95
C ILE A 221 7.53 9.58 -3.19
N ASN A 222 7.66 8.81 -4.27
CA ASN A 222 8.20 9.31 -5.54
C ASN A 222 7.09 9.87 -6.45
N SER A 223 7.46 10.52 -7.53
CA SER A 223 6.54 11.11 -8.51
C SER A 223 6.32 10.25 -9.75
N CYS A 224 6.52 8.94 -9.63
CA CYS A 224 6.29 8.01 -10.72
C CYS A 224 4.80 7.68 -10.86
N PHE A 225 4.42 7.30 -12.08
CA PHE A 225 3.19 6.58 -12.36
C PHE A 225 3.49 5.09 -12.21
N ALA A 226 3.42 4.58 -10.99
CA ALA A 226 3.81 3.20 -10.68
C ALA A 226 2.82 2.54 -9.71
N HIS A 227 2.99 1.23 -9.54
CA HIS A 227 2.31 0.40 -8.54
C HIS A 227 3.21 -0.81 -8.26
N CYS A 228 3.32 -1.25 -7.00
CA CYS A 228 4.20 -2.36 -6.57
C CYS A 228 5.68 -2.21 -6.92
N GLN A 229 6.34 -1.22 -6.34
CA GLN A 229 7.73 -0.91 -6.69
C GLN A 229 8.76 -1.85 -6.05
N THR A 230 8.39 -2.60 -5.01
CA THR A 230 9.25 -3.62 -4.36
C THR A 230 9.24 -4.97 -5.07
N GLU A 231 8.15 -5.32 -5.77
CA GLU A 231 7.99 -6.62 -6.44
C GLU A 231 8.72 -6.67 -7.80
N ARG A 232 9.13 -5.53 -8.34
CA ARG A 232 9.87 -5.47 -9.62
C ARG A 232 11.32 -5.08 -9.40
N GLN A 233 12.23 -5.87 -9.97
CA GLN A 233 13.66 -5.64 -9.80
C GLN A 233 14.14 -4.32 -10.41
N ASP A 234 13.52 -3.90 -11.52
CA ASP A 234 13.86 -2.66 -12.22
C ASP A 234 13.51 -1.41 -11.41
N THR A 235 12.45 -1.46 -10.59
CA THR A 235 12.11 -0.35 -9.67
C THR A 235 12.75 -0.49 -8.31
N TRP A 236 13.01 -1.71 -7.84
CA TRP A 236 13.56 -1.94 -6.52
C TRP A 236 15.07 -1.63 -6.48
N PHE A 237 15.90 -2.37 -7.22
CA PHE A 237 17.36 -2.38 -7.02
C PHE A 237 18.19 -2.36 -8.30
N ALA A 238 17.60 -2.16 -9.48
CA ALA A 238 18.39 -1.94 -10.69
C ALA A 238 19.22 -0.64 -10.60
N HIS A 239 20.31 -0.56 -11.36
CA HIS A 239 21.19 0.62 -11.38
C HIS A 239 20.42 1.93 -11.67
N ASN A 240 19.47 1.86 -12.58
CA ASN A 240 18.58 2.95 -12.98
C ASN A 240 17.23 2.96 -12.25
N SER A 241 17.08 2.24 -11.12
CA SER A 241 15.84 2.26 -10.34
C SER A 241 15.41 3.69 -9.95
N PRO A 242 14.11 3.98 -9.75
CA PRO A 242 13.63 5.28 -9.31
C PRO A 242 14.33 5.78 -8.04
N ARG A 243 14.60 7.09 -7.99
CA ARG A 243 15.35 7.76 -6.92
C ARG A 243 14.69 9.04 -6.47
N ILE A 244 14.83 9.35 -5.18
CA ILE A 244 14.58 10.69 -4.64
C ILE A 244 15.95 11.26 -4.25
N GLY A 245 16.36 12.33 -4.95
CA GLY A 245 17.75 12.79 -4.89
C GLY A 245 18.70 11.70 -5.39
N ASN A 246 19.68 11.31 -4.58
CA ASN A 246 20.64 10.26 -4.92
C ASN A 246 20.25 8.86 -4.37
N LYS A 247 19.18 8.75 -3.57
CA LYS A 247 18.80 7.50 -2.92
C LYS A 247 17.74 6.73 -3.70
N GLY A 248 18.03 5.46 -4.00
CA GLY A 248 17.06 4.52 -4.55
C GLY A 248 16.12 3.97 -3.47
N ILE A 249 14.99 3.38 -3.91
CA ILE A 249 13.97 2.81 -3.02
C ILE A 249 14.58 1.82 -2.04
N ALA A 250 15.33 0.87 -2.57
CA ALA A 250 15.76 -0.29 -1.82
C ALA A 250 16.87 0.05 -0.82
N GLN A 251 17.79 0.95 -1.19
CA GLN A 251 18.74 1.55 -0.25
C GLN A 251 18.01 2.29 0.89
N SER A 252 16.96 3.05 0.56
CA SER A 252 16.19 3.82 1.54
C SER A 252 15.46 2.92 2.53
N VAL A 253 14.86 1.81 2.08
CA VAL A 253 14.26 0.81 2.97
C VAL A 253 15.31 0.14 3.85
N GLY A 254 16.47 -0.24 3.30
CA GLY A 254 17.56 -0.81 4.08
C GLY A 254 18.07 0.16 5.15
N ASP A 255 18.34 1.41 4.77
CA ASP A 255 18.82 2.45 5.70
C ASP A 255 17.85 2.66 6.86
N TRP A 256 16.55 2.72 6.56
CA TRP A 256 15.53 2.83 7.59
C TRP A 256 15.42 1.55 8.44
N TYR A 257 15.40 0.37 7.82
CA TYR A 257 15.19 -0.88 8.54
C TYR A 257 16.33 -1.15 9.53
N PHE A 258 17.57 -0.90 9.11
CA PHE A 258 18.77 -1.09 9.92
C PHE A 258 19.07 0.08 10.86
N ASP A 259 18.24 1.13 10.87
CA ASP A 259 18.42 2.36 11.66
C ASP A 259 19.71 3.13 11.30
N ARG A 260 20.13 3.04 10.03
CA ARG A 260 21.28 3.78 9.49
C ARG A 260 20.93 5.23 9.16
N ALA A 261 19.67 5.53 8.85
CA ALA A 261 19.20 6.89 8.61
C ALA A 261 17.69 7.05 8.86
N GLU A 262 17.27 8.25 9.24
CA GLU A 262 15.88 8.70 9.13
C GLU A 262 15.55 8.92 7.63
N VAL A 263 14.49 8.29 7.13
CA VAL A 263 14.14 8.34 5.70
C VAL A 263 12.77 8.98 5.53
N LYS A 264 12.76 10.21 4.99
CA LYS A 264 11.57 11.01 4.68
C LYS A 264 11.60 11.50 3.23
N GLY A 265 11.77 10.57 2.30
CA GLY A 265 11.86 10.89 0.87
C GLY A 265 10.50 11.31 0.32
N ILE A 266 10.37 12.57 -0.09
CA ILE A 266 9.23 13.07 -0.86
C ILE A 266 9.78 13.66 -2.17
N GLY A 267 9.44 13.05 -3.28
CA GLY A 267 9.82 13.49 -4.62
C GLY A 267 9.10 14.79 -4.99
N CYS A 268 9.71 15.55 -5.88
CA CYS A 268 9.08 16.74 -6.46
C CYS A 268 7.83 16.36 -7.29
N PRO A 269 6.88 17.29 -7.51
CA PRO A 269 5.74 17.05 -8.38
C PRO A 269 6.14 16.65 -9.81
N TYR A 270 5.41 15.74 -10.45
CA TYR A 270 5.57 15.44 -11.89
C TYR A 270 5.58 16.74 -12.72
N PRO A 271 6.44 16.89 -13.74
CA PRO A 271 7.26 15.86 -14.41
C PRO A 271 8.75 15.85 -14.04
N CYS A 272 9.11 16.28 -12.83
CA CYS A 272 10.51 16.53 -12.49
C CYS A 272 11.40 15.26 -12.42
N ASP A 273 10.86 14.11 -12.00
CA ASP A 273 11.63 12.90 -11.74
C ASP A 273 11.86 12.14 -13.05
N LYS A 274 13.11 12.12 -13.49
CA LYS A 274 13.55 11.46 -14.73
C LYS A 274 14.01 10.02 -14.51
N THR A 275 14.00 9.54 -13.27
CA THR A 275 14.40 8.16 -12.92
C THR A 275 13.22 7.20 -12.89
N CYS A 276 12.00 7.71 -13.07
CA CYS A 276 10.79 6.92 -13.00
C CYS A 276 10.65 5.89 -14.12
N HIS A 277 10.30 4.67 -13.73
CA HIS A 277 9.83 3.63 -14.63
C HIS A 277 8.30 3.62 -14.61
N ASN A 278 7.70 4.49 -15.41
CA ASN A 278 6.26 4.68 -15.42
C ASN A 278 5.54 3.49 -16.09
N LEU A 279 4.40 3.10 -15.53
CA LEU A 279 3.51 2.09 -16.10
C LEU A 279 2.73 2.68 -17.27
N VAL A 280 2.67 1.89 -18.35
CA VAL A 280 1.83 2.14 -19.52
C VAL A 280 1.04 0.87 -19.78
N PHE A 281 -0.28 0.98 -19.74
CA PHE A 281 -1.20 -0.15 -19.88
C PHE A 281 -1.68 -0.26 -21.33
N ARG A 282 -1.77 -1.50 -21.83
CA ARG A 282 -2.39 -1.76 -23.13
C ARG A 282 -3.91 -1.84 -22.95
N GLN A 283 -4.64 -1.36 -23.96
CA GLN A 283 -6.10 -1.25 -23.95
C GLN A 283 -6.82 -2.60 -23.71
N GLU A 284 -6.17 -3.71 -24.07
CA GLU A 284 -6.70 -5.08 -24.01
C GLU A 284 -6.86 -5.68 -22.60
N PHE A 285 -6.28 -5.06 -21.56
CA PHE A 285 -6.27 -5.63 -20.19
C PHE A 285 -7.35 -5.07 -19.23
N LEU A 286 -8.28 -4.25 -19.73
CA LEU A 286 -9.33 -3.64 -18.90
C LEU A 286 -10.68 -4.39 -18.90
N GLY A 287 -10.73 -5.55 -19.56
CA GLY A 287 -11.96 -6.29 -19.85
C GLY A 287 -12.25 -7.51 -18.98
N THR A 288 -11.69 -7.61 -17.76
CA THR A 288 -12.02 -8.67 -16.79
C THR A 288 -12.19 -8.12 -15.39
#